data_AF-A0A1G4BIY5-F1
#
_entry.id   AF-A0A1G4BIY5-F1
#
_cell.length_a   1.000
_cell.length_b   1.000
_cell.length_c   1.000
_cell.angle_alpha   90.00
_cell.angle_beta   90.00
_cell.angle_gamma   90.00
#
_symmetry.space_group_name_H-M   'P 1'
#
loop_
_entity.id
_entity.type
_entity.pdbx_description
1 polymer ?
#
loop_
_entity_poly.entity_id
_entity_poly.type
_entity_poly.pdbx_seq_one_letter_code
_entity_poly.pdbx_strand_id
1 'polypeptide(L)'
;MAPTQQCFVDEVVEPVRLYSLTRSPENEDENGKATQFRQKLITDLNELSDHLAGTQDEEHVYRFISICQRHSWRPLQITSSTFDLLMEKLNLDSSLRDLASCFYTRNTSVEEVFCMPYTQRRKGSVVEEASYTVRYPEHKPDENSWVIRQTGVYHRSDSGSRQSLSLMMNPMPTSQASNRAIEWLSRSVEDTEADPFWLHKVVFETYLPLWRSYIASLERQFLPLSRTTFANFVDEPSTMKFSHLTRLASLENRFLQIPAILESSEDTLKELSALCANHLLKGTHSNDDVLRNSIAEFDNFRRQCRVFSRTATYLHQRAQTTSQLLANTLSFREQLDTRKQNDNMLSLNKSVVFITTLTLLYLPPSFVAVSSLVSPPTSSSHKWKTIASQLTLLFSFDRLSSE
;
A
#
# COMPACT_ATOMS: atom_id res chain seq x y z
N MET A 1 15.43 0.97 -8.81
CA MET A 1 16.17 -0.05 -8.03
C MET A 1 17.00 0.65 -6.98
N ALA A 2 16.85 0.24 -5.71
CA ALA A 2 17.64 0.78 -4.60
C ALA A 2 19.13 0.37 -4.74
N PRO A 3 20.08 1.14 -4.17
CA PRO A 3 21.46 0.71 -4.08
C PRO A 3 21.55 -0.63 -3.32
N THR A 4 22.32 -1.59 -3.84
CA THR A 4 22.49 -2.94 -3.26
C THR A 4 22.90 -2.93 -1.79
N GLN A 5 23.63 -1.89 -1.35
CA GLN A 5 24.06 -1.71 0.04
C GLN A 5 22.93 -1.53 1.05
N GLN A 6 21.71 -1.16 0.62
CA GLN A 6 20.56 -0.95 1.53
C GLN A 6 19.64 -2.17 1.67
N CYS A 7 19.94 -3.26 0.96
CA CYS A 7 19.10 -4.47 0.91
C CYS A 7 19.51 -5.53 1.93
N PHE A 8 20.74 -5.45 2.44
CA PHE A 8 21.36 -6.42 3.33
C PHE A 8 21.73 -5.77 4.66
N VAL A 9 21.90 -6.59 5.69
CA VAL A 9 22.38 -6.15 7.01
C VAL A 9 23.89 -6.36 7.14
N ASP A 10 24.51 -5.57 8.02
CA ASP A 10 25.90 -5.80 8.41
C ASP A 10 26.03 -6.98 9.37
N GLU A 11 25.05 -7.14 10.28
CA GLU A 11 24.98 -8.22 11.26
C GLU A 11 23.62 -8.92 11.21
N VAL A 12 23.64 -10.26 11.17
CA VAL A 12 22.44 -11.10 11.12
C VAL A 12 21.88 -11.27 12.53
N VAL A 13 20.62 -10.89 12.74
CA VAL A 13 19.90 -11.13 14.01
C VAL A 13 18.95 -12.32 13.87
N GLU A 14 18.27 -12.42 12.73
CA GLU A 14 17.40 -13.55 12.42
C GLU A 14 18.11 -14.51 11.47
N PRO A 15 18.24 -15.81 11.79
CA PRO A 15 19.01 -16.74 10.98
C PRO A 15 18.34 -16.99 9.63
N VAL A 16 19.17 -17.18 8.60
CA VAL A 16 18.73 -17.79 7.33
C VAL A 16 18.38 -19.24 7.63
N ARG A 17 17.19 -19.67 7.22
CA ARG A 17 16.73 -21.05 7.47
C ARG A 17 16.86 -21.86 6.20
N LEU A 18 17.61 -22.94 6.28
CA LEU A 18 17.82 -23.87 5.19
C LEU A 18 17.17 -25.21 5.53
N TYR A 19 16.36 -25.72 4.60
CA TYR A 19 15.69 -27.00 4.70
C TYR A 19 16.03 -27.83 3.49
N SER A 20 16.41 -29.08 3.73
CA SER A 20 16.85 -30.02 2.70
C SER A 20 16.10 -31.32 2.86
N LEU A 21 15.54 -31.82 1.77
CA LEU A 21 15.03 -33.18 1.66
C LEU A 21 15.99 -33.98 0.78
N THR A 22 16.72 -34.93 1.37
CA THR A 22 17.68 -35.78 0.66
C THR A 22 17.12 -37.19 0.49
N ARG A 23 17.52 -37.84 -0.60
CA ARG A 23 17.22 -39.26 -0.82
C ARG A 23 18.31 -40.09 -0.15
N SER A 24 17.95 -40.95 0.81
CA SER A 24 18.93 -41.83 1.45
C SER A 24 19.36 -42.96 0.50
N PRO A 25 20.67 -43.20 0.33
CA PRO A 25 21.16 -44.36 -0.42
C PRO A 25 21.11 -45.68 0.37
N GLU A 26 20.89 -45.66 1.70
CA GLU A 26 21.12 -46.83 2.57
C GLU A 26 19.91 -47.76 2.81
N ASN A 27 18.75 -47.52 2.20
CA ASN A 27 17.57 -48.40 2.34
C ASN A 27 17.02 -48.80 0.96
N GLU A 28 17.73 -49.69 0.27
CA GLU A 28 17.23 -50.41 -0.93
C GLU A 28 16.52 -51.73 -0.57
N ASP A 29 16.23 -52.00 0.71
CA ASP A 29 15.49 -53.19 1.12
C ASP A 29 13.97 -52.97 1.02
N GLU A 30 13.39 -53.56 -0.02
CA GLU A 30 11.99 -54.00 -0.29
C GLU A 30 10.77 -53.14 0.12
N ASN A 31 10.89 -51.99 0.80
CA ASN A 31 9.73 -51.18 1.16
C ASN A 31 10.05 -49.67 1.30
N GLY A 32 10.31 -49.01 0.17
CA GLY A 32 10.29 -47.54 0.05
C GLY A 32 11.63 -46.83 0.34
N LYS A 33 12.04 -45.94 -0.58
CA LYS A 33 13.22 -45.09 -0.43
C LYS A 33 13.03 -44.14 0.76
N ALA A 34 13.81 -44.31 1.83
CA ALA A 34 13.78 -43.40 2.96
C ALA A 34 14.28 -42.01 2.53
N THR A 35 13.44 -40.99 2.65
CA THR A 35 13.85 -39.58 2.50
C THR A 35 14.17 -39.01 3.88
N GLN A 36 15.18 -38.13 3.97
CA GLN A 36 15.58 -37.50 5.22
C GLN A 36 15.35 -35.99 5.14
N PHE A 37 14.57 -35.46 6.09
CA PHE A 37 14.40 -34.03 6.27
C PHE A 37 15.47 -33.46 7.21
N ARG A 38 16.18 -32.44 6.75
CA ARG A 38 17.22 -31.73 7.53
C ARG A 38 16.92 -30.24 7.59
N GLN A 39 17.11 -29.65 8.77
CA GLN A 39 17.01 -28.22 9.00
C GLN A 39 18.36 -27.68 9.50
N LYS A 40 18.79 -26.54 8.95
CA LYS A 40 19.95 -25.78 9.41
C LYS A 40 19.57 -24.31 9.57
N LEU A 41 20.00 -23.71 10.68
CA LEU A 41 19.94 -22.28 10.92
C LEU A 41 21.34 -21.72 10.70
N ILE A 42 21.43 -20.63 9.95
CA ILE A 42 22.69 -20.04 9.51
C ILE A 42 22.70 -18.58 9.95
N THR A 43 23.69 -18.22 10.76
CA THR A 43 23.89 -16.86 11.28
C THR A 43 25.14 -16.20 10.72
N ASP A 44 26.14 -16.97 10.29
CA ASP A 44 27.38 -16.43 9.76
C ASP A 44 27.80 -17.05 8.41
N LEU A 45 28.81 -16.43 7.78
CA LEU A 45 29.36 -16.83 6.48
C LEU A 45 30.04 -18.20 6.54
N ASN A 46 30.74 -18.50 7.63
CA ASN A 46 31.54 -19.71 7.78
C ASN A 46 30.61 -20.93 7.93
N GLU A 47 29.56 -20.81 8.74
CA GLU A 47 28.50 -21.80 8.89
C GLU A 47 27.84 -22.14 7.55
N LEU A 48 27.58 -21.14 6.69
CA LEU A 48 27.06 -21.37 5.35
C LEU A 48 28.08 -22.11 4.48
N SER A 49 29.33 -21.65 4.49
CA SER A 49 30.40 -22.24 3.69
C SER A 49 30.62 -23.71 4.05
N ASP A 50 30.73 -24.01 5.34
CA ASP A 50 30.95 -25.36 5.86
C ASP A 50 29.76 -26.27 5.54
N HIS A 51 28.54 -25.76 5.68
CA HIS A 51 27.34 -26.53 5.36
C HIS A 51 27.22 -26.84 3.87
N LEU A 52 27.50 -25.86 2.99
CA LEU A 52 27.45 -26.06 1.54
C LEU A 52 28.59 -26.95 1.04
N ALA A 53 29.77 -26.88 1.66
CA ALA A 53 30.88 -27.78 1.36
C ALA A 53 30.56 -29.24 1.76
N GLY A 54 29.96 -29.44 2.93
CA GLY A 54 29.58 -30.79 3.40
C GLY A 54 28.40 -31.41 2.65
N THR A 55 27.61 -30.62 1.90
CA THR A 55 26.41 -31.09 1.19
C THR A 55 26.58 -31.11 -0.34
N GLN A 56 27.80 -30.89 -0.84
CA GLN A 56 28.08 -30.82 -2.28
C GLN A 56 27.82 -32.16 -3.01
N ASP A 57 28.02 -33.28 -2.31
CA ASP A 57 27.87 -34.64 -2.86
C ASP A 57 26.52 -35.28 -2.55
N GLU A 58 25.65 -34.63 -1.78
CA GLU A 58 24.34 -35.17 -1.40
C GLU A 58 23.29 -34.90 -2.50
N GLU A 59 22.55 -35.94 -2.91
CA GLU A 59 21.46 -35.80 -3.88
C GLU A 59 20.18 -35.30 -3.19
N HIS A 60 19.89 -34.01 -3.37
CA HIS A 60 18.75 -33.34 -2.76
C HIS A 60 17.55 -33.34 -3.70
N VAL A 61 16.39 -33.80 -3.25
CA VAL A 61 15.15 -33.69 -4.02
C VAL A 61 14.61 -32.26 -3.92
N TYR A 62 14.55 -31.72 -2.70
CA TYR A 62 14.12 -30.36 -2.43
C TYR A 62 15.10 -29.63 -1.54
N ARG A 63 15.39 -28.38 -1.90
CA ARG A 63 16.09 -27.44 -1.03
C ARG A 63 15.26 -26.17 -0.90
N PHE A 64 14.88 -25.81 0.31
CA PHE A 64 14.13 -24.60 0.61
C PHE A 64 14.95 -23.66 1.49
N ILE A 65 15.09 -22.41 1.04
CA ILE A 65 15.84 -21.36 1.73
C ILE A 65 14.86 -20.24 2.10
N SER A 66 14.75 -19.94 3.38
CA SER A 66 13.93 -18.84 3.88
C SER A 66 14.83 -17.74 4.44
N ILE A 67 14.77 -16.57 3.80
CA ILE A 67 15.45 -15.35 4.24
C ILE A 67 14.35 -14.37 4.66
N CYS A 68 14.44 -13.78 5.84
CA CYS A 68 13.40 -12.88 6.33
C CYS A 68 13.90 -11.44 6.54
N GLN A 69 12.98 -10.48 6.53
CA GLN A 69 13.18 -9.16 7.14
C GLN A 69 12.69 -9.23 8.60
N ARG A 70 13.16 -8.34 9.47
CA ARG A 70 12.58 -8.21 10.83
C ARG A 70 11.18 -7.60 10.80
N HIS A 71 10.96 -6.69 9.87
CA HIS A 71 9.65 -6.18 9.48
C HIS A 71 9.72 -5.65 8.03
N SER A 72 8.58 -5.42 7.39
CA SER A 72 8.47 -5.13 5.94
C SER A 72 9.26 -3.92 5.42
N TRP A 73 9.86 -3.10 6.29
CA TRP A 73 10.63 -1.88 5.94
C TRP A 73 12.11 -1.98 6.30
N ARG A 74 12.60 -3.16 6.70
CA ARG A 74 14.02 -3.40 7.03
C ARG A 74 14.73 -4.16 5.92
N PRO A 75 16.07 -4.15 5.86
CA PRO A 75 16.78 -5.02 4.95
C PRO A 75 16.53 -6.49 5.28
N LEU A 76 16.87 -7.37 4.33
CA LEU A 76 16.92 -8.81 4.54
C LEU A 76 17.94 -9.16 5.61
N GLN A 77 17.63 -10.13 6.45
CA GLN A 77 18.48 -10.68 7.51
C GLN A 77 19.50 -11.65 6.91
N ILE A 78 20.35 -11.13 6.05
CA ILE A 78 21.52 -11.78 5.46
C ILE A 78 22.52 -10.69 5.10
N THR A 79 23.82 -10.97 5.25
CA THR A 79 24.87 -10.05 4.81
C THR A 79 25.11 -10.17 3.31
N SER A 80 25.66 -9.13 2.68
CA SER A 80 25.99 -9.16 1.24
C SER A 80 26.94 -10.32 0.92
N SER A 81 27.98 -10.53 1.73
CA SER A 81 28.95 -11.61 1.52
C SER A 81 28.32 -13.00 1.61
N THR A 82 27.41 -13.20 2.57
CA THR A 82 26.69 -14.49 2.72
C THR A 82 25.73 -14.73 1.56
N PHE A 83 25.07 -13.67 1.07
CA PHE A 83 24.21 -13.75 -0.10
C PHE A 83 25.01 -14.04 -1.39
N ASP A 84 26.17 -13.39 -1.57
CA ASP A 84 27.06 -13.59 -2.71
C ASP A 84 27.61 -15.03 -2.73
N LEU A 85 28.05 -15.55 -1.57
CA LEU A 85 28.49 -16.93 -1.42
C LEU A 85 27.37 -17.91 -1.75
N LEU A 86 26.14 -17.64 -1.30
CA LEU A 86 24.97 -18.46 -1.60
C LEU A 86 24.72 -18.53 -3.11
N MET A 87 24.75 -17.38 -3.79
CA MET A 87 24.59 -17.31 -5.24
C MET A 87 25.67 -18.09 -5.99
N GLU A 88 26.93 -17.93 -5.58
CA GLU A 88 28.07 -18.59 -6.21
C GLU A 88 28.02 -20.10 -6.01
N LYS A 89 27.93 -20.57 -4.76
CA LYS A 89 27.98 -22.00 -4.42
C LYS A 89 26.79 -22.78 -4.97
N LEU A 90 25.64 -22.12 -5.06
CA LEU A 90 24.44 -22.74 -5.61
C LEU A 90 24.26 -22.46 -7.11
N ASN A 91 25.15 -21.69 -7.76
CA ASN A 91 25.07 -21.32 -9.19
C ASN A 91 23.70 -20.72 -9.55
N LEU A 92 23.26 -19.72 -8.77
CA LEU A 92 21.99 -19.01 -8.97
C LEU A 92 22.16 -17.83 -9.91
N ASP A 93 21.12 -17.52 -10.68
CA ASP A 93 21.13 -16.42 -11.63
C ASP A 93 21.05 -15.03 -10.96
N SER A 94 21.55 -14.05 -11.71
CA SER A 94 21.51 -12.62 -11.37
C SER A 94 20.11 -12.08 -11.02
N SER A 95 19.03 -12.67 -11.54
CA SER A 95 17.64 -12.31 -11.19
C SER A 95 17.33 -12.44 -9.69
N LEU A 96 18.09 -13.24 -8.94
CA LEU A 96 17.97 -13.27 -7.48
C LEU A 96 18.40 -11.95 -6.83
N ARG A 97 19.37 -11.22 -7.41
CA ARG A 97 19.75 -9.87 -6.94
C ARG A 97 18.66 -8.86 -7.25
N ASP A 98 18.04 -8.96 -8.41
CA ASP A 98 16.90 -8.12 -8.78
C ASP A 98 15.75 -8.32 -7.80
N LEU A 99 15.50 -9.58 -7.41
CA LEU A 99 14.53 -9.93 -6.38
C LEU A 99 14.90 -9.33 -5.02
N ALA A 100 16.14 -9.49 -4.57
CA ALA A 100 16.63 -8.91 -3.31
C ALA A 100 16.53 -7.38 -3.29
N SER A 101 16.71 -6.72 -4.44
CA SER A 101 16.62 -5.26 -4.56
C SER A 101 15.24 -4.69 -4.21
N CYS A 102 14.21 -5.53 -4.16
CA CYS A 102 12.87 -5.15 -3.74
C CYS A 102 12.71 -5.04 -2.21
N PHE A 103 13.70 -5.51 -1.44
CA PHE A 103 13.69 -5.61 0.02
C PHE A 103 14.77 -4.73 0.64
N TYR A 104 14.45 -3.45 0.82
CA TYR A 104 15.39 -2.45 1.31
C TYR A 104 14.79 -1.63 2.46
N THR A 105 15.64 -0.84 3.12
CA THR A 105 15.19 0.07 4.17
C THR A 105 14.28 1.15 3.61
N ARG A 106 13.04 1.23 4.12
CA ARG A 106 12.06 2.24 3.70
C ARG A 106 11.76 3.20 4.83
N ASN A 107 11.77 4.50 4.52
CA ASN A 107 11.33 5.58 5.41
C ASN A 107 9.99 6.20 4.99
N THR A 108 9.47 5.82 3.82
CA THR A 108 8.21 6.29 3.25
C THR A 108 7.61 5.17 2.40
N SER A 109 6.31 5.21 2.15
CA SER A 109 5.59 4.28 1.29
C SER A 109 5.86 4.57 -0.19
N VAL A 110 7.09 4.28 -0.62
CA VAL A 110 7.46 4.22 -2.04
C VAL A 110 7.13 2.84 -2.60
N GLU A 111 6.93 2.78 -3.92
CA GLU A 111 6.68 1.50 -4.61
C GLU A 111 5.47 0.74 -4.03
N GLU A 112 4.38 1.45 -3.71
CA GLU A 112 3.21 0.89 -3.00
C GLU A 112 2.54 -0.27 -3.73
N VAL A 113 2.51 -0.19 -5.07
CA VAL A 113 1.90 -1.19 -5.96
C VAL A 113 2.92 -1.96 -6.81
N PHE A 114 4.20 -1.57 -6.75
CA PHE A 114 5.23 -2.22 -7.56
C PHE A 114 5.47 -3.64 -7.04
N CYS A 115 5.40 -4.58 -7.98
CA CYS A 115 5.81 -5.97 -7.83
C CYS A 115 6.80 -6.27 -8.95
N MET A 116 7.94 -6.87 -8.62
CA MET A 116 8.83 -7.44 -9.62
C MET A 116 8.05 -8.46 -10.45
N PRO A 117 8.01 -8.29 -11.79
CA PRO A 117 7.27 -9.18 -12.66
C PRO A 117 7.88 -10.58 -12.67
N TYR A 118 7.08 -11.56 -13.08
CA TYR A 118 7.56 -12.90 -13.33
C TYR A 118 8.69 -12.87 -14.37
N THR A 119 9.84 -13.38 -13.96
CA THR A 119 11.03 -13.50 -14.79
C THR A 119 11.40 -14.96 -14.89
N GLN A 120 11.51 -15.46 -16.11
CA GLN A 120 11.98 -16.82 -16.39
C GLN A 120 13.33 -16.77 -17.11
N ARG A 121 14.26 -17.60 -16.65
CA ARG A 121 15.53 -17.87 -17.32
C ARG A 121 15.65 -19.37 -17.57
N ARG A 122 16.21 -19.72 -18.72
CA ARG A 122 16.50 -21.11 -19.08
C ARG A 122 17.98 -21.26 -19.35
N LYS A 123 18.61 -22.23 -18.70
CA LYS A 123 20.01 -22.58 -18.90
C LYS A 123 20.06 -23.97 -19.52
N GLY A 124 20.21 -24.00 -20.85
CA GLY A 124 20.08 -25.23 -21.63
C GLY A 124 18.63 -25.73 -21.73
N SER A 125 18.46 -27.03 -21.97
CA SER A 125 17.15 -27.68 -22.06
C SER A 125 16.58 -28.14 -20.72
N VAL A 126 17.41 -28.14 -19.67
CA VAL A 126 17.18 -28.93 -18.45
C VAL A 126 16.91 -28.07 -17.21
N VAL A 127 17.58 -26.92 -17.10
CA VAL A 127 17.47 -26.03 -15.93
C VAL A 127 16.58 -24.83 -16.26
N GLU A 128 15.53 -24.67 -15.48
CA GLU A 128 14.61 -23.53 -15.55
C GLU A 128 14.60 -22.79 -14.21
N GLU A 129 14.69 -21.46 -14.29
CA GLU A 129 14.69 -20.55 -13.14
C GLU A 129 13.56 -19.55 -13.28
N ALA A 130 12.83 -19.32 -12.20
CA ALA A 130 11.68 -18.42 -12.13
C ALA A 130 11.80 -17.53 -10.89
N SER A 131 11.54 -16.24 -11.04
CA SER A 131 11.53 -15.29 -9.92
C SER A 131 10.43 -14.25 -10.06
N TYR A 132 9.86 -13.84 -8.93
CA TYR A 132 8.82 -12.80 -8.86
C TYR A 132 8.62 -12.31 -7.42
N THR A 133 7.93 -11.18 -7.26
CA THR A 133 7.38 -10.77 -5.96
C THR A 133 5.85 -10.77 -5.99
N VAL A 134 5.23 -11.11 -4.86
CA VAL A 134 3.79 -10.96 -4.65
C VAL A 134 3.56 -10.05 -3.46
N ARG A 135 2.58 -9.14 -3.60
CA ARG A 135 2.10 -8.30 -2.51
C ARG A 135 0.72 -8.75 -2.06
N TYR A 136 0.47 -8.66 -0.77
CA TYR A 136 -0.75 -9.18 -0.17
C TYR A 136 -1.10 -8.42 1.10
N PRO A 137 -2.39 -8.38 1.47
CA PRO A 137 -2.81 -7.81 2.74
C PRO A 137 -2.57 -8.79 3.88
N GLU A 138 -2.15 -8.26 5.02
CA GLU A 138 -2.04 -8.99 6.28
C GLU A 138 -2.70 -8.20 7.40
N HIS A 139 -3.51 -8.89 8.20
CA HIS A 139 -4.13 -8.29 9.38
C HIS A 139 -3.15 -8.33 10.55
N LYS A 140 -2.98 -7.18 11.21
CA LYS A 140 -2.27 -7.06 12.47
C LYS A 140 -3.30 -7.04 13.61
N PRO A 141 -3.44 -8.12 14.38
CA PRO A 141 -4.43 -8.19 15.45
C PRO A 141 -4.20 -7.12 16.53
N ASP A 142 -2.94 -6.90 16.87
CA ASP A 142 -2.43 -5.98 17.89
C ASP A 142 -2.74 -4.51 17.58
N GLU A 143 -2.69 -4.11 16.30
CA GLU A 143 -3.06 -2.76 15.86
C GLU A 143 -4.52 -2.68 15.35
N ASN A 144 -5.21 -3.82 15.28
CA ASN A 144 -6.47 -4.01 14.55
C ASN A 144 -6.45 -3.34 13.16
N SER A 145 -5.30 -3.43 12.47
CA SER A 145 -5.03 -2.72 11.23
C SER A 145 -4.68 -3.72 10.12
N TRP A 146 -4.78 -3.26 8.88
CA TRP A 146 -4.35 -4.04 7.73
C TRP A 146 -3.15 -3.37 7.07
N VAL A 147 -2.15 -4.16 6.76
CA VAL A 147 -0.95 -3.71 6.05
C VAL A 147 -0.75 -4.50 4.77
N ILE A 148 -0.20 -3.87 3.74
CA ILE A 148 0.26 -4.57 2.54
C ILE A 148 1.70 -5.01 2.79
N ARG A 149 1.96 -6.31 2.66
CA ARG A 149 3.30 -6.90 2.71
C ARG A 149 3.71 -7.41 1.35
N GLN A 150 4.98 -7.78 1.24
CA GLN A 150 5.58 -8.31 0.03
C GLN A 150 6.43 -9.53 0.38
N THR A 151 6.33 -10.55 -0.46
CA THR A 151 7.19 -11.74 -0.43
C THR A 151 7.83 -11.91 -1.80
N GLY A 152 9.08 -12.37 -1.82
CA GLY A 152 9.81 -12.72 -3.03
C GLY A 152 9.94 -14.23 -3.13
N VAL A 153 9.77 -14.76 -4.34
CA VAL A 153 9.98 -16.18 -4.62
C VAL A 153 11.00 -16.30 -5.74
N TYR A 154 12.00 -17.13 -5.51
CA TYR A 154 12.92 -17.62 -6.51
C TYR A 154 12.82 -19.14 -6.53
N HIS A 155 12.73 -19.72 -7.71
CA HIS A 155 12.64 -21.16 -7.90
C HIS A 155 13.58 -21.56 -9.02
N ARG A 156 14.35 -22.62 -8.79
CA ARG A 156 15.15 -23.29 -9.79
C ARG A 156 14.75 -24.76 -9.83
N SER A 157 14.37 -25.23 -11.00
CA SER A 157 14.07 -26.63 -11.25
C SER A 157 15.09 -27.18 -12.25
N ASP A 158 15.74 -28.27 -11.88
CA ASP A 158 16.58 -29.06 -12.78
C ASP A 158 15.87 -30.37 -13.10
N SER A 159 15.34 -30.45 -14.32
CA SER A 159 14.62 -31.63 -14.81
C SER A 159 15.50 -32.86 -15.03
N GLY A 160 16.83 -32.70 -15.15
CA GLY A 160 17.77 -33.78 -15.43
C GLY A 160 18.19 -34.47 -14.15
N SER A 161 18.52 -33.68 -13.12
CA SER A 161 18.83 -34.19 -11.78
C SER A 161 17.60 -34.38 -10.89
N ARG A 162 16.41 -33.93 -11.34
CA ARG A 162 15.15 -33.90 -10.57
C ARG A 162 15.27 -33.15 -9.24
N GLN A 163 16.17 -32.16 -9.19
CA GLN A 163 16.39 -31.33 -8.02
C GLN A 163 15.61 -30.03 -8.15
N SER A 164 14.95 -29.62 -7.06
CA SER A 164 14.21 -28.37 -7.00
C SER A 164 14.73 -27.51 -5.84
N LEU A 165 15.19 -26.31 -6.16
CA LEU A 165 15.66 -25.32 -5.19
C LEU A 165 14.71 -24.14 -5.16
N SER A 166 14.17 -23.85 -3.99
CA SER A 166 13.25 -22.77 -3.77
C SER A 166 13.79 -21.82 -2.71
N LEU A 167 13.78 -20.52 -2.99
CA LEU A 167 14.16 -19.47 -2.05
C LEU A 167 13.01 -18.49 -1.88
N MET A 168 12.70 -18.17 -0.63
CA MET A 168 11.64 -17.26 -0.26
C MET A 168 12.18 -16.12 0.59
N MET A 169 11.91 -14.89 0.16
CA MET A 169 12.20 -13.65 0.89
C MET A 169 10.95 -13.20 1.61
N ASN A 170 10.97 -13.27 2.93
CA ASN A 170 9.82 -13.07 3.79
C ASN A 170 9.82 -11.69 4.47
N PRO A 171 8.66 -11.05 4.66
CA PRO A 171 8.59 -9.75 5.33
C PRO A 171 8.75 -9.83 6.86
N MET A 172 8.73 -11.03 7.42
CA MET A 172 8.89 -11.31 8.85
C MET A 172 9.37 -12.76 9.09
N PRO A 173 10.01 -13.06 10.23
CA PRO A 173 10.56 -14.40 10.52
C PRO A 173 9.51 -15.51 10.68
N THR A 174 8.28 -15.14 11.00
CA THR A 174 7.14 -16.05 11.26
C THR A 174 6.05 -15.94 10.20
N SER A 175 6.44 -15.66 8.95
CA SER A 175 5.48 -15.55 7.85
C SER A 175 4.68 -16.85 7.67
N GLN A 176 3.37 -16.72 7.47
CA GLN A 176 2.49 -17.89 7.35
C GLN A 176 2.88 -18.81 6.20
N ALA A 177 3.25 -18.25 5.03
CA ALA A 177 3.64 -19.08 3.90
C ALA A 177 4.97 -19.80 4.12
N SER A 178 5.94 -19.19 4.85
CA SER A 178 7.15 -19.92 5.22
C SER A 178 6.85 -21.07 6.17
N ASN A 179 5.95 -20.88 7.14
CA ASN A 179 5.56 -21.96 8.06
C ASN A 179 4.84 -23.10 7.33
N ARG A 180 3.91 -22.77 6.42
CA ARG A 180 3.22 -23.76 5.59
C ARG A 180 4.16 -24.46 4.61
N ALA A 181 5.18 -23.77 4.11
CA ALA A 181 6.20 -24.37 3.27
C ALA A 181 7.03 -25.42 4.02
N ILE A 182 7.41 -25.11 5.27
CA ILE A 182 8.12 -26.05 6.15
C ILE A 182 7.23 -27.24 6.49
N GLU A 183 5.96 -27.01 6.82
CA GLU A 183 4.98 -28.06 7.08
C GLU A 183 4.79 -28.97 5.85
N TRP A 184 4.69 -28.39 4.65
CA TRP A 184 4.62 -29.15 3.40
C TRP A 184 5.84 -30.05 3.23
N LEU A 185 7.06 -29.50 3.32
CA LEU A 185 8.31 -30.27 3.18
C LEU A 185 8.43 -31.39 4.20
N SER A 186 7.97 -31.17 5.43
CA SER A 186 8.00 -32.21 6.47
C SER A 186 7.06 -33.38 6.18
N ARG A 187 5.95 -33.14 5.47
CA ARG A 187 4.99 -34.18 5.05
C ARG A 187 5.40 -34.88 3.76
N SER A 188 6.08 -34.17 2.86
CA SER A 188 6.57 -34.71 1.58
C SER A 188 7.63 -35.80 1.72
N VAL A 189 8.10 -36.08 2.94
CA VAL A 189 8.93 -37.25 3.26
C VAL A 189 8.25 -38.56 2.84
N GLU A 190 6.92 -38.61 2.95
CA GLU A 190 6.11 -39.81 2.73
C GLU A 190 5.56 -39.93 1.30
N ASP A 191 5.66 -38.87 0.49
CA ASP A 191 5.01 -38.79 -0.83
C ASP A 191 5.99 -39.04 -1.98
N THR A 192 5.66 -40.01 -2.83
CA THR A 192 6.47 -40.42 -3.99
C THR A 192 6.36 -39.46 -5.17
N GLU A 193 5.31 -38.63 -5.25
CA GLU A 193 5.09 -37.70 -6.36
C GLU A 193 5.37 -36.25 -5.98
N ALA A 194 6.63 -35.88 -6.18
CA ALA A 194 7.16 -34.55 -5.98
C ALA A 194 6.53 -33.54 -6.98
N ASP A 195 5.70 -32.62 -6.49
CA ASP A 195 5.21 -31.46 -7.23
C ASP A 195 6.28 -30.35 -7.31
N PRO A 196 6.89 -30.08 -8.48
CA PRO A 196 7.96 -29.09 -8.60
C PRO A 196 7.50 -27.64 -8.35
N PHE A 197 6.19 -27.35 -8.42
CA PHE A 197 5.63 -26.00 -8.29
C PHE A 197 4.97 -25.73 -6.94
N TRP A 198 5.16 -26.65 -5.97
CA TRP A 198 4.51 -26.62 -4.66
C TRP A 198 4.61 -25.27 -3.95
N LEU A 199 5.78 -24.62 -3.97
CA LEU A 199 6.00 -23.38 -3.22
C LEU A 199 5.13 -22.24 -3.75
N HIS A 200 4.98 -22.17 -5.08
CA HIS A 200 4.14 -21.15 -5.70
C HIS A 200 2.69 -21.28 -5.24
N LYS A 201 2.19 -22.51 -5.16
CA LYS A 201 0.85 -22.80 -4.66
C LYS A 201 0.71 -22.43 -3.19
N VAL A 202 1.65 -22.85 -2.34
CA VAL A 202 1.66 -22.47 -0.91
C VAL A 202 1.57 -20.96 -0.74
N VAL A 203 2.33 -20.17 -1.52
CA VAL A 203 2.30 -18.71 -1.45
C VAL A 203 0.93 -18.14 -1.81
N PHE A 204 0.34 -18.55 -2.93
CA PHE A 204 -0.95 -18.01 -3.38
C PHE A 204 -2.12 -18.52 -2.53
N GLU A 205 -2.13 -19.78 -2.12
CA GLU A 205 -3.14 -20.33 -1.21
C GLU A 205 -3.14 -19.64 0.16
N THR A 206 -1.97 -19.25 0.65
CA THR A 206 -1.86 -18.58 1.94
C THR A 206 -2.41 -17.16 1.88
N TYR A 207 -2.04 -16.41 0.84
CA TYR A 207 -2.23 -14.96 0.86
C TYR A 207 -3.40 -14.46 0.01
N LEU A 208 -3.80 -15.18 -1.03
CA LEU A 208 -4.86 -14.73 -1.92
C LEU A 208 -6.24 -14.63 -1.22
N PRO A 209 -6.64 -15.57 -0.34
CA PRO A 209 -7.93 -15.47 0.37
C PRO A 209 -8.04 -14.23 1.26
N LEU A 210 -6.91 -13.67 1.72
CA LEU A 210 -6.88 -12.51 2.63
C LEU A 210 -7.42 -11.23 1.97
N TRP A 211 -7.36 -11.13 0.64
CA TRP A 211 -7.91 -10.00 -0.11
C TRP A 211 -9.39 -9.78 0.13
N ARG A 212 -10.18 -10.86 0.27
CA ARG A 212 -11.62 -10.76 0.55
C ARG A 212 -11.86 -10.01 1.87
N SER A 213 -11.17 -10.42 2.93
CA SER A 213 -11.30 -9.84 4.26
C SER A 213 -10.78 -8.40 4.30
N TYR A 214 -9.68 -8.14 3.60
CA TYR A 214 -9.13 -6.80 3.43
C TYR A 214 -10.12 -5.85 2.76
N ILE A 215 -10.64 -6.22 1.58
CA ILE A 215 -11.62 -5.42 0.83
C ILE A 215 -12.88 -5.18 1.68
N ALA A 216 -13.40 -6.21 2.34
CA ALA A 216 -14.54 -6.07 3.24
C ALA A 216 -14.25 -5.11 4.40
N SER A 217 -13.02 -5.06 4.93
CA SER A 217 -12.64 -4.11 5.97
C SER A 217 -12.64 -2.65 5.48
N LEU A 218 -12.24 -2.41 4.23
CA LEU A 218 -12.30 -1.10 3.59
C LEU A 218 -13.75 -0.70 3.33
N GLU A 219 -14.55 -1.64 2.80
CA GLU A 219 -15.97 -1.41 2.53
C GLU A 219 -16.74 -1.04 3.79
N ARG A 220 -16.50 -1.73 4.92
CA ARG A 220 -17.11 -1.39 6.22
C ARG A 220 -16.77 0.03 6.69
N GLN A 221 -15.59 0.54 6.35
CA GLN A 221 -15.20 1.93 6.65
C GLN A 221 -15.85 2.92 5.69
N PHE A 222 -16.01 2.53 4.42
CA PHE A 222 -16.59 3.34 3.37
C PHE A 222 -18.10 3.53 3.50
N LEU A 223 -18.86 2.47 3.78
CA LEU A 223 -20.34 2.49 3.75
C LEU A 223 -20.98 3.54 4.68
N PRO A 224 -20.53 3.72 5.95
CA PRO A 224 -21.07 4.77 6.81
C PRO A 224 -20.81 6.17 6.25
N LEU A 225 -19.60 6.42 5.73
CA LEU A 225 -19.25 7.72 5.13
C LEU A 225 -20.11 8.02 3.90
N SER A 226 -20.35 7.02 3.06
CA SER A 226 -21.23 7.14 1.90
C SER A 226 -22.67 7.47 2.31
N ARG A 227 -23.26 6.73 3.25
CA ARG A 227 -24.63 6.97 3.73
C ARG A 227 -24.80 8.36 4.34
N THR A 228 -23.88 8.78 5.22
CA THR A 228 -23.90 10.12 5.80
C THR A 228 -23.75 11.20 4.74
N THR A 229 -22.96 10.93 3.68
CA THR A 229 -22.80 11.88 2.57
C THR A 229 -24.11 12.08 1.82
N PHE A 230 -24.82 10.99 1.49
CA PHE A 230 -26.10 11.06 0.81
C PHE A 230 -27.20 11.68 1.68
N ALA A 231 -27.30 11.32 2.97
CA ALA A 231 -28.33 11.85 3.86
C ALA A 231 -28.23 13.37 4.03
N ASN A 232 -27.02 13.90 4.32
CA ASN A 232 -26.83 15.33 4.53
C ASN A 232 -26.94 16.17 3.24
N PHE A 233 -26.78 15.56 2.07
CA PHE A 233 -27.06 16.23 0.80
C PHE A 233 -28.57 16.50 0.63
N VAL A 234 -29.43 15.62 1.15
CA VAL A 234 -30.89 15.70 1.01
C VAL A 234 -31.53 16.52 2.14
N ASP A 235 -31.16 16.25 3.40
CA ASP A 235 -31.96 16.73 4.54
C ASP A 235 -31.44 18.03 5.17
N GLU A 236 -30.14 18.15 5.44
CA GLU A 236 -29.52 19.40 5.93
C GLU A 236 -27.98 19.31 5.91
N PRO A 237 -27.24 20.26 5.32
CA PRO A 237 -25.76 20.23 5.22
C PRO A 237 -24.97 20.38 6.54
N SER A 238 -25.63 20.32 7.70
CA SER A 238 -25.11 20.86 8.97
C SER A 238 -24.06 19.99 9.68
N THR A 239 -23.88 18.71 9.30
CA THR A 239 -22.99 17.77 10.04
C THR A 239 -21.71 17.33 9.31
N MET A 240 -21.46 17.77 8.07
CA MET A 240 -20.29 17.35 7.28
C MET A 240 -19.01 18.11 7.65
N LYS A 241 -17.92 17.37 7.87
CA LYS A 241 -16.58 17.91 8.17
C LYS A 241 -15.60 17.61 7.04
N PHE A 242 -14.64 18.52 6.81
CA PHE A 242 -13.55 18.32 5.83
C PHE A 242 -12.73 17.05 6.09
N SER A 243 -12.63 16.59 7.34
CA SER A 243 -11.99 15.32 7.70
C SER A 243 -12.63 14.08 7.03
N HIS A 244 -13.90 14.16 6.63
CA HIS A 244 -14.56 13.09 5.87
C HIS A 244 -14.02 13.00 4.44
N LEU A 245 -13.67 14.13 3.81
CA LEU A 245 -13.02 14.13 2.49
C LEU A 245 -11.65 13.46 2.56
N THR A 246 -10.82 13.81 3.55
CA THR A 246 -9.49 13.19 3.71
C THR A 246 -9.60 11.67 3.91
N ARG A 247 -10.58 11.20 4.69
CA ARG A 247 -10.83 9.77 4.89
C ARG A 247 -11.33 9.08 3.62
N LEU A 248 -12.23 9.71 2.87
CA LEU A 248 -12.71 9.18 1.59
C LEU A 248 -11.59 9.11 0.56
N ALA A 249 -10.77 10.15 0.42
CA ALA A 249 -9.60 10.15 -0.46
C ALA A 249 -8.60 9.04 -0.10
N SER A 250 -8.37 8.80 1.19
CA SER A 250 -7.53 7.69 1.66
C SER A 250 -8.13 6.33 1.26
N LEU A 251 -9.43 6.12 1.45
CA LEU A 251 -10.11 4.88 1.04
C LEU A 251 -10.12 4.70 -0.48
N GLU A 252 -10.37 5.77 -1.22
CA GLU A 252 -10.36 5.81 -2.68
C GLU A 252 -9.00 5.38 -3.23
N ASN A 253 -7.90 5.93 -2.69
CA ASN A 253 -6.54 5.52 -3.05
C ASN A 253 -6.28 4.05 -2.74
N ARG A 254 -6.75 3.54 -1.60
CA ARG A 254 -6.59 2.12 -1.24
C ARG A 254 -7.37 1.20 -2.18
N PHE A 255 -8.58 1.60 -2.60
CA PHE A 255 -9.33 0.85 -3.62
C PHE A 255 -8.64 0.88 -4.98
N LEU A 256 -8.02 1.99 -5.35
CA LEU A 256 -7.27 2.14 -6.60
C LEU A 256 -6.03 1.23 -6.65
N GLN A 257 -5.35 1.03 -5.52
CA GLN A 257 -4.14 0.19 -5.45
C GLN A 257 -4.42 -1.32 -5.63
N ILE A 258 -5.59 -1.79 -5.17
CA ILE A 258 -5.91 -3.21 -5.13
C ILE A 258 -5.86 -3.86 -6.54
N PRO A 259 -6.55 -3.33 -7.58
CA PRO A 259 -6.49 -3.89 -8.92
C PRO A 259 -5.06 -3.98 -9.48
N ALA A 260 -4.24 -2.94 -9.28
CA ALA A 260 -2.87 -2.91 -9.78
C ALA A 260 -1.99 -4.02 -9.18
N ILE A 261 -2.12 -4.26 -7.87
CA ILE A 261 -1.38 -5.34 -7.19
C ILE A 261 -1.86 -6.72 -7.66
N LEU A 262 -3.18 -6.89 -7.78
CA LEU A 262 -3.78 -8.15 -8.18
C LEU A 262 -3.57 -8.48 -9.66
N GLU A 263 -3.44 -7.47 -10.52
CA GLU A 263 -3.07 -7.64 -11.93
C GLU A 263 -1.67 -8.24 -12.06
N SER A 264 -0.68 -7.72 -11.32
CA SER A 264 0.67 -8.31 -11.28
C SER A 264 0.67 -9.76 -10.75
N SER A 265 -0.19 -10.05 -9.77
CA SER A 265 -0.38 -11.42 -9.27
C SER A 265 -1.02 -12.33 -10.32
N GLU A 266 -2.00 -11.83 -11.06
CA GLU A 266 -2.65 -12.54 -12.16
C GLU A 266 -1.67 -12.87 -13.29
N ASP A 267 -0.82 -11.92 -13.66
CA ASP A 267 0.23 -12.10 -14.67
C ASP A 267 1.23 -13.17 -14.23
N THR A 268 1.68 -13.12 -12.97
CA THR A 268 2.56 -14.15 -12.41
C THR A 268 1.93 -15.53 -12.49
N LEU A 269 0.66 -15.66 -12.09
CA LEU A 269 -0.07 -16.92 -12.15
C LEU A 269 -0.27 -17.41 -13.59
N LYS A 270 -0.49 -16.50 -14.54
CA LYS A 270 -0.60 -16.84 -15.97
C LYS A 270 0.70 -17.45 -16.50
N GLU A 271 1.83 -16.84 -16.16
CA GLU A 271 3.15 -17.35 -16.57
C GLU A 271 3.50 -18.68 -15.87
N LEU A 272 3.12 -18.85 -14.61
CA LEU A 272 3.24 -20.14 -13.91
C LEU A 272 2.40 -21.25 -14.57
N SER A 273 1.13 -20.97 -14.95
CA SER A 273 0.33 -21.92 -15.72
C SER A 273 0.98 -22.27 -17.07
N ALA A 274 1.53 -21.27 -17.77
CA ALA A 274 2.23 -21.49 -19.03
C ALA A 274 3.50 -22.33 -18.85
N LEU A 275 4.21 -22.14 -17.73
CA LEU A 275 5.37 -22.96 -17.36
C LEU A 275 4.96 -24.43 -17.18
N CYS A 276 3.93 -24.71 -16.39
CA CYS A 276 3.41 -26.07 -16.22
C CYS A 276 2.97 -26.70 -17.56
N ALA A 277 2.29 -25.92 -18.40
CA ALA A 277 1.87 -26.38 -19.73
C ALA A 277 3.06 -26.73 -20.63
N ASN A 278 4.14 -25.96 -20.56
CA ASN A 278 5.37 -26.27 -21.28
C ASN A 278 6.03 -27.56 -20.79
N HIS A 279 6.00 -27.83 -19.49
CA HIS A 279 6.49 -29.09 -18.93
C HIS A 279 5.66 -30.29 -19.40
N LEU A 280 4.33 -30.16 -19.47
CA LEU A 280 3.44 -31.18 -20.03
C LEU A 280 3.77 -31.51 -21.49
N LEU A 281 4.05 -30.50 -22.30
CA LEU A 281 4.37 -30.68 -23.73
C LEU A 281 5.73 -31.37 -23.95
N LYS A 282 6.67 -31.24 -23.00
CA LYS A 282 8.02 -31.82 -23.08
C LYS A 282 8.08 -33.30 -22.66
N GLY A 283 7.02 -33.84 -22.07
CA GLY A 283 6.78 -35.28 -21.96
C GLY A 283 7.77 -36.05 -21.06
N THR A 284 7.44 -36.17 -19.78
CA THR A 284 7.86 -37.30 -18.95
C THR A 284 6.63 -37.76 -18.16
N HIS A 285 6.00 -38.86 -18.61
CA HIS A 285 4.66 -39.31 -18.23
C HIS A 285 4.35 -39.48 -16.73
N SER A 286 5.32 -39.39 -15.80
CA SER A 286 5.05 -39.65 -14.38
C SER A 286 4.38 -38.50 -13.63
N ASN A 287 4.40 -37.26 -14.15
CA ASN A 287 3.92 -36.08 -13.40
C ASN A 287 2.81 -35.30 -14.11
N ASP A 288 2.22 -35.85 -15.18
CA ASP A 288 1.27 -35.12 -16.02
C ASP A 288 0.00 -34.71 -15.24
N ASP A 289 -0.50 -35.57 -14.35
CA ASP A 289 -1.68 -35.28 -13.54
C ASP A 289 -1.40 -34.17 -12.52
N VAL A 290 -0.24 -34.20 -11.86
CA VAL A 290 0.21 -33.16 -10.93
C VAL A 290 0.33 -31.80 -11.63
N LEU A 291 0.89 -31.78 -12.85
CA LEU A 291 1.00 -30.56 -13.66
C LEU A 291 -0.36 -30.04 -14.11
N ARG A 292 -1.28 -30.92 -14.53
CA ARG A 292 -2.67 -30.54 -14.89
C ARG A 292 -3.42 -29.95 -13.70
N ASN A 293 -3.28 -30.56 -12.53
CA ASN A 293 -3.86 -30.05 -11.29
C ASN A 293 -3.29 -28.66 -10.95
N SER A 294 -1.96 -28.48 -11.07
CA SER A 294 -1.31 -27.20 -10.81
C SER A 294 -1.77 -26.10 -11.77
N ILE A 295 -1.97 -26.40 -13.06
CA ILE A 295 -2.56 -25.45 -14.03
C ILE A 295 -3.97 -25.05 -13.59
N ALA A 296 -4.80 -26.02 -13.21
CA ALA A 296 -6.17 -25.75 -12.78
C ALA A 296 -6.22 -24.90 -11.49
N GLU A 297 -5.31 -25.15 -10.55
CA GLU A 297 -5.14 -24.38 -9.31
C GLU A 297 -4.68 -22.94 -9.60
N PHE A 298 -3.68 -22.74 -10.45
CA PHE A 298 -3.25 -21.40 -10.85
C PHE A 298 -4.36 -20.64 -11.58
N ASP A 299 -5.14 -21.29 -12.46
CA ASP A 299 -6.29 -20.67 -13.09
C ASP A 299 -7.42 -20.32 -12.09
N ASN A 300 -7.61 -21.13 -11.05
CA ASN A 300 -8.50 -20.78 -9.93
C ASN A 300 -8.03 -19.53 -9.20
N PHE A 301 -6.73 -19.41 -8.91
CA PHE A 301 -6.17 -18.21 -8.29
C PHE A 301 -6.31 -16.98 -9.19
N ARG A 302 -6.14 -17.11 -10.50
CA ARG A 302 -6.36 -16.01 -11.46
C ARG A 302 -7.80 -15.54 -11.46
N ARG A 303 -8.77 -16.46 -11.43
CA ARG A 303 -10.19 -16.13 -11.30
C ARG A 303 -10.47 -15.35 -10.02
N GLN A 304 -9.85 -15.73 -8.90
CA GLN A 304 -9.97 -15.00 -7.64
C GLN A 304 -9.39 -13.58 -7.73
N CYS A 305 -8.19 -13.41 -8.30
CA CYS A 305 -7.59 -12.09 -8.55
C CYS A 305 -8.58 -11.18 -9.31
N ARG A 306 -9.16 -11.67 -10.41
CA ARG A 306 -10.14 -10.91 -11.21
C ARG A 306 -11.37 -10.50 -10.41
N VAL A 307 -11.92 -11.38 -9.59
CA VAL A 307 -13.10 -11.09 -8.77
C VAL A 307 -12.79 -10.01 -7.73
N PHE A 308 -11.64 -10.11 -7.06
CA PHE A 308 -11.21 -9.10 -6.09
C PHE A 308 -10.91 -7.76 -6.75
N SER A 309 -10.22 -7.74 -7.90
CA SER A 309 -9.98 -6.52 -8.68
C SER A 309 -11.29 -5.84 -9.08
N ARG A 310 -12.25 -6.58 -9.65
CA ARG A 310 -13.57 -6.04 -10.03
C ARG A 310 -14.31 -5.42 -8.84
N THR A 311 -14.26 -6.09 -7.69
CA THR A 311 -14.90 -5.61 -6.46
C THR A 311 -14.25 -4.30 -5.99
N ALA A 312 -12.92 -4.23 -6.00
CA ALA A 312 -12.20 -3.02 -5.64
C ALA A 312 -12.43 -1.88 -6.62
N THR A 313 -12.47 -2.14 -7.94
CA THR A 313 -12.78 -1.14 -8.96
C THR A 313 -14.18 -0.55 -8.77
N TYR A 314 -15.18 -1.40 -8.48
CA TYR A 314 -16.53 -0.94 -8.16
C TYR A 314 -16.56 -0.04 -6.91
N LEU A 315 -15.87 -0.44 -5.85
CA LEU A 315 -15.78 0.36 -4.62
C LEU A 315 -15.02 1.68 -4.84
N HIS A 316 -13.97 1.68 -5.67
CA HIS A 316 -13.26 2.87 -6.08
C HIS A 316 -14.18 3.87 -6.80
N GLN A 317 -14.94 3.43 -7.81
CA GLN A 317 -15.90 4.27 -8.53
C GLN A 317 -16.96 4.88 -7.59
N ARG A 318 -17.46 4.09 -6.64
CA ARG A 318 -18.40 4.57 -5.62
C ARG A 318 -17.77 5.55 -4.64
N ALA A 319 -16.53 5.31 -4.23
CA ALA A 319 -15.78 6.22 -3.39
C ALA A 319 -15.57 7.56 -4.09
N GLN A 320 -15.11 7.56 -5.34
CA GLN A 320 -14.91 8.75 -6.16
C GLN A 320 -16.22 9.55 -6.32
N THR A 321 -17.33 8.88 -6.64
CA THR A 321 -18.65 9.54 -6.75
C THR A 321 -19.07 10.18 -5.42
N THR A 322 -18.84 9.48 -4.30
CA THR A 322 -19.15 9.99 -2.96
C THR A 322 -18.25 11.19 -2.60
N SER A 323 -16.96 11.11 -2.90
CA SER A 323 -15.99 12.20 -2.71
C SER A 323 -16.41 13.46 -3.48
N GLN A 324 -16.80 13.29 -4.75
CA GLN A 324 -17.26 14.40 -5.59
C GLN A 324 -18.57 15.01 -5.09
N LEU A 325 -19.54 14.18 -4.68
CA LEU A 325 -20.78 14.67 -4.08
C LEU A 325 -20.49 15.46 -2.80
N LEU A 326 -19.63 14.94 -1.92
CA LEU A 326 -19.26 15.63 -0.69
C LEU A 326 -18.56 16.97 -0.96
N ALA A 327 -17.62 17.00 -1.91
CA ALA A 327 -16.93 18.24 -2.30
C ALA A 327 -17.91 19.29 -2.83
N ASN A 328 -18.86 18.88 -3.69
CA ASN A 328 -19.89 19.78 -4.21
C ASN A 328 -20.80 20.32 -3.10
N THR A 329 -21.21 19.47 -2.14
CA THR A 329 -22.03 19.88 -0.99
C THR A 329 -21.30 20.90 -0.12
N LEU A 330 -20.01 20.69 0.15
CA LEU A 330 -19.20 21.62 0.92
C LEU A 330 -19.02 22.95 0.19
N SER A 331 -18.77 22.93 -1.12
CA SER A 331 -18.69 24.16 -1.93
C SER A 331 -20.02 24.93 -1.95
N PHE A 332 -21.15 24.23 -2.10
CA PHE A 332 -22.47 24.87 -2.04
C PHE A 332 -22.74 25.51 -0.69
N ARG A 333 -22.32 24.87 0.41
CA ARG A 333 -22.38 25.45 1.75
C ARG A 333 -21.56 26.73 1.85
N GLU A 334 -20.31 26.72 1.40
CA GLU A 334 -19.46 27.92 1.42
C GLU A 334 -20.10 29.08 0.64
N GLN A 335 -20.76 28.79 -0.49
CA GLN A 335 -21.52 29.79 -1.24
C GLN A 335 -22.73 30.31 -0.46
N LEU A 336 -23.49 29.45 0.24
CA LEU A 336 -24.61 29.87 1.07
C LEU A 336 -24.16 30.72 2.27
N ASP A 337 -23.07 30.32 2.93
CA ASP A 337 -22.52 31.05 4.07
C ASP A 337 -22.00 32.43 3.62
N THR A 338 -21.35 32.49 2.45
CA THR A 338 -20.91 33.77 1.82
C THR A 338 -22.11 34.67 1.47
N ARG A 339 -23.20 34.10 0.91
CA ARG A 339 -24.43 34.86 0.61
C ARG A 339 -25.06 35.43 1.87
N LYS A 340 -25.20 34.63 2.93
CA LYS A 340 -25.73 35.08 4.22
C LYS A 340 -24.89 36.21 4.83
N GLN A 341 -23.56 36.11 4.73
CA GLN A 341 -22.67 37.18 5.18
C GLN A 341 -22.85 38.46 4.36
N ASN A 342 -23.00 38.35 3.04
CA ASN A 342 -23.26 39.49 2.16
C ASN A 342 -24.62 40.15 2.47
N ASP A 343 -25.67 39.36 2.69
CA ASP A 343 -27.00 39.86 3.07
C ASP A 343 -26.97 40.57 4.43
N ASN A 344 -26.24 40.00 5.40
CA ASN A 344 -26.01 40.63 6.70
C ASN A 344 -25.25 41.95 6.55
N MET A 345 -24.18 41.99 5.74
CA MET A 345 -23.44 43.22 5.45
C MET A 345 -24.33 44.27 4.76
N LEU A 346 -25.22 43.85 3.86
CA LEU A 346 -26.16 44.75 3.19
C LEU A 346 -27.19 45.32 4.18
N SER A 347 -27.65 44.53 5.15
CA SER A 347 -28.55 45.02 6.22
C SER A 347 -27.83 45.98 7.19
N LEU A 348 -26.57 45.67 7.52
CA LEU A 348 -25.69 46.55 8.29
C LEU A 348 -25.46 47.87 7.56
N ASN A 349 -25.15 47.84 6.26
CA ASN A 349 -24.96 49.04 5.45
C ASN A 349 -26.25 49.89 5.39
N LYS A 350 -27.42 49.27 5.22
CA LYS A 350 -28.71 49.99 5.31
C LYS A 350 -28.89 50.68 6.66
N SER A 351 -28.53 49.99 7.74
CA SER A 351 -28.60 50.54 9.10
C SER A 351 -27.62 51.70 9.30
N VAL A 352 -26.39 51.59 8.79
CA VAL A 352 -25.37 52.65 8.84
C VAL A 352 -25.83 53.87 8.03
N VAL A 353 -26.39 53.68 6.83
CA VAL A 353 -26.93 54.78 6.02
C VAL A 353 -28.08 55.46 6.75
N PHE A 354 -28.99 54.70 7.36
CA PHE A 354 -30.09 55.27 8.15
C PHE A 354 -29.59 56.10 9.33
N ILE A 355 -28.66 55.55 10.14
CA ILE A 355 -28.07 56.26 11.28
C ILE A 355 -27.34 57.52 10.81
N THR A 356 -26.54 57.43 9.75
CA THR A 356 -25.78 58.58 9.21
C THR A 356 -26.72 59.68 8.73
N THR A 357 -27.81 59.31 8.05
CA THR A 357 -28.83 60.26 7.60
C THR A 357 -29.51 60.95 8.80
N LEU A 358 -29.86 60.18 9.84
CA LEU A 358 -30.44 60.71 11.07
C LEU A 358 -29.48 61.68 11.75
N THR A 359 -28.20 61.31 11.87
CA THR A 359 -27.17 62.17 12.45
C THR A 359 -27.01 63.46 11.65
N LEU A 360 -26.89 63.39 10.32
CA LEU A 360 -26.78 64.58 9.46
C LEU A 360 -28.01 65.48 9.52
N LEU A 361 -29.20 64.92 9.70
CA LEU A 361 -30.45 65.69 9.82
C LEU A 361 -30.55 66.38 11.19
N TYR A 362 -30.18 65.71 12.27
CA TYR A 362 -30.32 66.22 13.63
C TYR A 362 -29.11 67.03 14.12
N LEU A 363 -27.92 66.86 13.53
CA LEU A 363 -26.72 67.59 13.96
C LEU A 363 -26.86 69.12 13.80
N PRO A 364 -27.29 69.67 12.65
CA PRO A 364 -27.40 71.12 12.48
C PRO A 364 -28.47 71.75 13.39
N PRO A 365 -29.72 71.24 13.47
CA PRO A 365 -30.73 71.77 14.38
C PRO A 365 -30.34 71.65 15.86
N SER A 366 -29.68 70.57 16.26
CA SER A 366 -29.21 70.40 17.65
C SER A 366 -28.13 71.42 18.00
N PHE A 367 -27.21 71.70 17.07
CA PHE A 367 -26.18 72.73 17.26
C PHE A 367 -26.81 74.12 17.40
N VAL A 368 -27.82 74.44 16.57
CA VAL A 368 -28.59 75.69 16.67
C VAL A 368 -29.34 75.76 18.01
N ALA A 369 -30.03 74.68 18.42
CA ALA A 369 -30.77 74.63 19.67
C ALA A 369 -29.86 74.86 20.90
N VAL A 370 -28.68 74.22 20.94
CA VAL A 370 -27.69 74.45 22.00
C VAL A 370 -27.16 75.89 21.96
N SER A 371 -26.88 76.45 20.78
CA SER A 371 -26.44 77.85 20.66
C SER A 371 -27.51 78.85 21.09
N SER A 372 -28.80 78.49 20.98
CA SER A 372 -29.92 79.32 21.45
C SER A 372 -30.22 79.16 22.95
N LEU A 373 -29.90 78.02 23.56
CA LEU A 373 -30.01 77.82 25.01
C LEU A 373 -28.82 78.40 25.78
N VAL A 374 -27.62 78.41 25.17
CA VAL A 374 -26.45 79.10 25.72
C VAL A 374 -26.60 80.59 25.44
N SER A 375 -27.26 81.31 26.34
CA SER A 375 -27.21 82.78 26.34
C SER A 375 -25.75 83.23 26.44
N PRO A 376 -25.17 83.93 25.44
CA PRO A 376 -23.83 84.45 25.57
C PRO A 376 -23.82 85.53 26.66
N PRO A 377 -22.88 85.53 27.61
CA PRO A 377 -22.60 86.72 28.38
C PRO A 377 -22.16 87.81 27.40
N THR A 378 -22.86 88.93 27.47
CA THR A 378 -22.68 90.12 26.65
C THR A 378 -21.22 90.59 26.64
N SER A 379 -20.48 90.32 25.55
CA SER A 379 -19.42 91.19 24.99
C SER A 379 -18.60 90.46 23.93
N SER A 380 -18.25 91.20 22.87
CA SER A 380 -17.27 90.91 21.81
C SER A 380 -17.78 90.23 20.54
N SER A 381 -18.34 91.07 19.66
CA SER A 381 -18.66 90.80 18.24
C SER A 381 -17.43 90.50 17.35
N HIS A 382 -16.22 90.38 17.91
CA HIS A 382 -14.99 90.14 17.16
C HIS A 382 -14.56 88.66 17.09
N LYS A 383 -15.02 87.78 17.99
CA LYS A 383 -14.58 86.37 18.00
C LYS A 383 -15.35 85.47 17.03
N TRP A 384 -16.60 85.79 16.71
CA TRP A 384 -17.45 84.97 15.84
C TRP A 384 -17.03 85.00 14.36
N LYS A 385 -16.40 86.08 13.90
CA LYS A 385 -15.88 86.16 12.51
C LYS A 385 -14.69 85.21 12.29
N THR A 386 -13.88 84.95 13.31
CA THR A 386 -12.74 84.04 13.21
C THR A 386 -13.19 82.57 13.13
N ILE A 387 -14.20 82.19 13.92
CA ILE A 387 -14.76 80.82 13.92
C ILE A 387 -15.51 80.51 12.62
N ALA A 388 -16.26 81.48 12.08
CA ALA A 388 -16.93 81.33 10.78
C ALA A 388 -15.93 81.16 9.62
N SER A 389 -14.77 81.85 9.68
CA SER A 389 -13.72 81.68 8.66
C SER A 389 -13.02 80.32 8.75
N GLN A 390 -12.83 79.76 9.96
CA GLN A 390 -12.25 78.43 10.13
C GLN A 390 -13.22 77.30 9.75
N LEU A 391 -14.52 77.48 9.95
CA LEU A 391 -15.53 76.52 9.48
C LEU A 391 -15.66 76.49 7.95
N THR A 392 -15.43 77.61 7.27
CA THR A 392 -15.45 77.64 5.79
C THR A 392 -14.24 76.91 5.18
N LEU A 393 -13.11 76.88 5.88
CA LEU A 393 -11.93 76.08 5.52
C LEU A 393 -12.13 74.57 5.73
N LEU A 394 -12.90 74.16 6.74
CA LEU A 394 -13.23 72.76 7.00
C LEU A 394 -14.19 72.15 5.97
N PHE A 395 -15.08 72.94 5.36
CA PHE A 395 -16.00 72.48 4.30
C PHE A 395 -15.43 72.57 2.87
N SER A 396 -14.18 72.99 2.71
CA SER A 396 -13.52 73.08 1.39
C SER A 396 -12.61 71.88 1.08
N PHE A 397 -12.53 70.88 1.94
CA PHE A 397 -11.60 69.74 1.78
C PHE A 397 -12.22 68.47 1.19
N ASP A 398 -13.52 68.44 0.88
CA ASP A 398 -14.23 67.25 0.40
C ASP A 398 -14.36 67.19 -1.14
N ARG A 399 -13.44 67.84 -1.85
CA ARG A 399 -13.40 67.84 -3.32
C ARG A 399 -12.02 67.47 -3.87
N LEU A 400 -11.43 66.40 -3.35
CA LEU A 400 -10.27 65.70 -3.93
C LEU A 400 -10.17 64.27 -3.34
N SER A 401 -11.10 63.39 -3.73
CA SER A 401 -10.93 61.93 -3.67
C SER A 401 -12.04 61.24 -4.46
N SER A 402 -12.03 61.41 -5.78
CA SER A 402 -12.68 60.48 -6.70
C SER A 402 -11.91 60.46 -8.03
N GLU A 403 -10.79 59.75 -8.04
CA GLU A 403 -10.31 58.93 -9.16
C GLU A 403 -9.92 57.57 -8.61
#